data_AF-N9RR97-F1
#
_entry.id   AF-N9RR97-F1
#
_cell.length_a   1.000
_cell.length_b   1.000
_cell.length_c   1.000
_cell.angle_alpha   90.00
_cell.angle_beta   90.00
_cell.angle_gamma   90.00
#
_symmetry.space_group_name_H-M   'P 1'
#
loop_
_entity.id
_entity.type
_entity.pdbx_description
1 polymer ?
#
loop_
_entity_poly.entity_id
_entity_poly.type
_entity_poly.pdbx_seq_one_letter_code
_entity_poly.pdbx_strand_id
1 'polypeptide(L)'
;MENTIHTLQNIFKISIFSIPQYQRAYAWEKDKQLPTYLDDLRQQAFATDRNQDKSYFLGTLLLHQVDPLNNDKNIHVVDGQQRLTTSVIFIAAALNFLEKNKEKIDDPTIKLKSLYRNFIFDDDEEVHKFNTIQEDNAFFRSAILQTTKGNTTEASPSSRRVN
;
A
#
# COMPACT_ATOMS: atom_id res chain seq x y z
N MET A 1 3.08 19.08 7.13
CA MET A 1 1.78 18.83 6.47
C MET A 1 0.69 19.23 7.45
N GLU A 2 -0.30 19.97 6.98
CA GLU A 2 -1.49 20.29 7.78
C GLU A 2 -2.33 19.02 8.02
N ASN A 3 -3.17 19.02 9.06
CA ASN A 3 -4.04 17.89 9.37
C ASN A 3 -5.24 17.89 8.42
N THR A 4 -5.19 17.07 7.38
CA THR A 4 -6.19 17.03 6.30
C THR A 4 -6.62 15.60 5.99
N ILE A 5 -7.88 15.43 5.58
CA ILE A 5 -8.43 14.14 5.18
C ILE A 5 -8.11 13.90 3.71
N HIS A 6 -7.48 12.75 3.42
CA HIS A 6 -7.15 12.34 2.07
C HIS A 6 -7.51 10.87 1.83
N THR A 7 -7.87 10.54 0.59
CA THR A 7 -7.97 9.15 0.14
C THR A 7 -6.58 8.58 -0.14
N LEU A 8 -6.44 7.25 -0.06
CA LEU A 8 -5.19 6.59 -0.46
C LEU A 8 -4.82 6.92 -1.92
N GLN A 9 -5.81 6.98 -2.82
CA GLN A 9 -5.57 7.34 -4.22
C GLN A 9 -4.93 8.72 -4.37
N ASN A 10 -5.39 9.71 -3.61
CA ASN A 10 -4.87 11.07 -3.71
C ASN A 10 -3.43 11.16 -3.21
N ILE A 11 -3.13 10.53 -2.07
CA ILE A 11 -1.77 10.62 -1.49
C ILE A 11 -0.74 9.83 -2.30
N PHE A 12 -1.10 8.66 -2.85
CA PHE A 12 -0.19 7.85 -3.64
C PHE A 12 0.09 8.42 -5.04
N LYS A 13 -0.83 9.23 -5.57
CA LYS A 13 -0.65 9.87 -6.90
C LYS A 13 0.50 10.88 -6.91
N ILE A 14 0.76 11.53 -5.78
CA ILE A 14 1.71 12.65 -5.68
C ILE A 14 2.93 12.35 -4.80
N SER A 15 3.00 11.17 -4.18
CA SER A 15 4.01 10.84 -3.19
C SER A 15 4.58 9.43 -3.36
N ILE A 16 5.82 9.28 -2.94
CA ILE A 16 6.53 8.01 -2.79
C ILE A 16 6.72 7.81 -1.29
N PHE A 17 6.14 6.75 -0.76
CA PHE A 17 6.19 6.46 0.67
C PHE A 17 7.37 5.55 1.01
N SER A 18 8.06 5.84 2.10
CA SER A 18 9.13 5.02 2.62
C SER A 18 9.00 4.85 4.13
N ILE A 19 9.12 3.63 4.61
CA ILE A 19 9.24 3.34 6.05
C ILE A 19 10.71 3.60 6.46
N PRO A 20 10.99 4.54 7.37
CA PRO A 20 12.35 4.83 7.80
C PRO A 20 13.02 3.65 8.51
N GLN A 21 14.34 3.54 8.42
CA GLN A 21 15.10 2.40 9.00
C GLN A 21 15.00 2.30 10.53
N TYR A 22 14.71 3.40 11.23
CA TYR A 22 14.49 3.39 12.67
C TYR A 22 13.11 2.84 13.08
N GLN A 23 12.24 2.54 12.12
CA GLN A 23 10.95 1.92 12.38
C GLN A 23 11.04 0.39 12.37
N ARG A 24 10.05 -0.25 12.99
CA ARG A 24 9.98 -1.73 13.03
C ARG A 24 9.52 -2.34 11.71
N ALA A 25 9.91 -3.60 11.49
CA ALA A 25 9.38 -4.45 10.42
C ALA A 25 7.85 -4.60 10.47
N TYR A 26 7.27 -5.07 9.37
CA TYR A 26 5.85 -5.43 9.34
C TYR A 26 5.57 -6.58 10.32
N ALA A 27 4.47 -6.47 11.07
CA ALA A 27 4.23 -7.30 12.24
C ALA A 27 2.76 -7.61 12.52
N TRP A 28 1.81 -7.18 11.67
CA TRP A 28 0.42 -7.60 11.80
C TRP A 28 0.28 -9.10 11.55
N GLU A 29 -0.50 -9.75 12.41
CA GLU A 29 -0.71 -11.19 12.43
C GLU A 29 -2.04 -11.53 11.75
N LYS A 30 -2.05 -12.65 11.04
CA LYS A 30 -3.21 -13.14 10.29
C LYS A 30 -4.47 -13.32 11.14
N ASP A 31 -4.31 -13.77 12.38
CA ASP A 31 -5.43 -14.14 13.24
C ASP A 31 -5.80 -13.03 14.25
N LYS A 32 -5.14 -11.86 14.18
CA LYS A 32 -5.39 -10.75 15.10
C LYS A 32 -5.87 -9.49 14.39
N GLN A 33 -4.99 -8.79 13.68
CA GLN A 33 -5.32 -7.49 13.11
C GLN A 33 -5.94 -7.59 11.71
N LEU A 34 -5.52 -8.58 10.90
CA LEU A 34 -6.04 -8.74 9.54
C LEU A 34 -7.56 -9.00 9.47
N PRO A 35 -8.19 -9.80 10.36
CA PRO A 35 -9.62 -10.05 10.27
C PRO A 35 -10.44 -8.77 10.44
N THR A 36 -10.06 -7.92 11.40
CA THR A 36 -10.71 -6.62 11.63
C THR A 36 -10.52 -5.69 10.43
N TYR A 37 -9.28 -5.56 9.93
CA TYR A 37 -9.01 -4.73 8.76
C TYR A 37 -9.83 -5.14 7.53
N LEU A 38 -9.93 -6.45 7.26
CA LEU A 38 -10.72 -6.96 6.14
C LEU A 38 -12.22 -6.80 6.36
N ASP A 39 -12.69 -6.92 7.60
CA ASP A 39 -14.10 -6.70 7.94
C ASP A 39 -14.49 -5.23 7.75
N ASP A 40 -13.64 -4.29 8.19
CA ASP A 40 -13.83 -2.86 7.96
C ASP A 40 -13.95 -2.53 6.46
N LEU A 41 -13.09 -3.11 5.61
CA LEU A 41 -13.18 -2.94 4.17
C LEU A 41 -14.46 -3.51 3.57
N ARG A 42 -14.91 -4.68 4.04
CA ARG A 42 -16.19 -5.27 3.59
C ARG A 42 -17.37 -4.41 3.99
N GLN A 43 -17.41 -3.96 5.24
CA GLN A 43 -18.46 -3.07 5.72
C GLN A 43 -18.50 -1.77 4.90
N GLN A 44 -17.34 -1.21 4.58
CA GLN A 44 -17.26 -0.03 3.72
C GLN A 44 -17.76 -0.29 2.30
N ALA A 45 -17.43 -1.45 1.70
CA ALA A 45 -17.93 -1.83 0.38
C ALA A 45 -19.48 -1.88 0.39
N PHE A 46 -20.08 -2.59 1.36
CA PHE A 46 -21.53 -2.65 1.51
C PHE A 46 -22.18 -1.29 1.81
N ALA A 47 -21.48 -0.40 2.53
CA ALA A 47 -21.98 0.94 2.81
C ALA A 47 -22.00 1.81 1.56
N THR A 48 -20.95 1.73 0.73
CA THR A 48 -20.81 2.48 -0.52
C THR A 48 -21.90 2.11 -1.53
N ASP A 49 -22.23 0.81 -1.63
CA ASP A 49 -23.31 0.31 -2.50
C ASP A 49 -24.68 0.93 -2.15
N ARG A 50 -24.88 1.31 -0.89
CA ARG A 50 -26.13 1.93 -0.41
C ARG A 50 -26.07 3.45 -0.41
N ASN A 51 -24.90 4.03 -0.16
CA ASN A 51 -24.68 5.47 -0.13
C ASN A 51 -23.22 5.78 -0.49
N GLN A 52 -23.03 6.35 -1.67
CA GLN A 52 -21.71 6.68 -2.23
C GLN A 52 -20.96 7.77 -1.43
N ASP A 53 -21.66 8.56 -0.62
CA ASP A 53 -21.05 9.61 0.21
C ASP A 53 -20.48 9.06 1.53
N LYS A 54 -20.75 7.79 1.87
CA LYS A 54 -20.17 7.18 3.07
C LYS A 54 -18.71 6.85 2.83
N SER A 55 -17.84 7.46 3.63
CA SER A 55 -16.41 7.14 3.67
C SER A 55 -16.03 6.50 5.00
N TYR A 56 -15.16 5.49 4.94
CA TYR A 56 -14.56 4.87 6.12
C TYR A 56 -13.25 5.58 6.47
N PHE A 57 -13.11 5.98 7.73
CA PHE A 57 -11.87 6.55 8.23
C PHE A 57 -10.90 5.42 8.62
N LEU A 58 -9.97 5.12 7.71
CA LEU A 58 -8.95 4.07 7.93
C LEU A 58 -7.99 4.41 9.09
N GLY A 59 -7.91 5.68 9.45
CA GLY A 59 -7.14 6.20 10.57
C GLY A 59 -6.01 7.14 10.16
N THR A 60 -5.35 7.72 11.15
CA THR A 60 -4.32 8.76 10.97
C THR A 60 -3.00 8.18 10.44
N LEU A 61 -2.35 8.91 9.55
CA LEU A 61 -0.96 8.68 9.15
C LEU A 61 -0.12 9.88 9.62
N LEU A 62 0.98 9.63 10.33
CA LEU A 62 1.95 10.68 10.64
C LEU A 62 3.04 10.62 9.58
N LEU A 63 3.20 11.72 8.84
CA LEU A 63 4.07 11.80 7.67
C LEU A 63 5.14 12.87 7.86
N HIS A 64 6.34 12.58 7.39
CA HIS A 64 7.47 13.49 7.40
C HIS A 64 8.03 13.62 5.98
N GLN A 65 8.00 14.82 5.42
CA GLN A 65 8.59 15.08 4.10
C GLN A 65 10.12 15.17 4.24
N VAL A 66 10.85 14.40 3.43
CA VAL A 66 12.30 14.27 3.55
C VAL A 66 13.01 15.57 3.19
N ASP A 67 12.60 16.19 2.08
CA ASP A 67 13.12 17.48 1.66
C ASP A 67 11.96 18.42 1.25
N PRO A 68 11.47 19.24 2.20
CA PRO A 68 10.38 20.18 1.94
C PRO A 68 10.76 21.31 0.99
N LEU A 69 12.05 21.64 0.85
CA LEU A 69 12.52 22.78 0.08
C LEU A 69 12.61 22.45 -1.42
N ASN A 70 12.82 21.17 -1.75
CA ASN A 70 12.98 20.71 -3.13
C ASN A 70 11.73 20.03 -3.71
N ASN A 71 10.57 20.18 -3.06
CA ASN A 71 9.31 19.54 -3.46
C ASN A 71 9.48 18.01 -3.66
N ASP A 72 10.28 17.38 -2.81
CA ASP A 72 10.56 15.96 -2.90
C ASP A 72 9.27 15.17 -2.67
N LYS A 73 9.01 14.23 -3.58
CA LYS A 73 7.89 13.29 -3.51
C LYS A 73 8.10 12.25 -2.40
N ASN A 74 9.33 12.09 -1.88
CA ASN A 74 9.63 11.13 -0.83
C ASN A 74 9.06 11.58 0.52
N ILE A 75 8.20 10.71 1.07
CA ILE A 75 7.55 10.90 2.35
C ILE A 75 7.88 9.72 3.26
N HIS A 76 8.43 10.04 4.41
CA HIS A 76 8.63 9.10 5.51
C HIS A 76 7.33 8.89 6.29
N VAL A 77 6.97 7.63 6.51
CA VAL A 77 5.84 7.24 7.33
C VAL A 77 6.32 7.03 8.77
N VAL A 78 5.95 7.94 9.66
CA VAL A 78 6.38 7.93 11.07
C VAL A 78 5.41 7.16 11.95
N ASP A 79 4.11 7.21 11.64
CA ASP A 79 3.08 6.41 12.32
C ASP A 79 2.02 5.93 11.31
N GLY A 80 1.37 4.80 11.63
CA GLY A 80 0.42 4.13 10.75
C GLY A 80 1.08 3.20 9.72
N GLN A 81 2.38 2.92 9.85
CA GLN A 81 3.14 2.09 8.91
C GLN A 81 2.55 0.70 8.67
N GLN A 82 2.01 0.04 9.70
CA GLN A 82 1.50 -1.32 9.61
C GLN A 82 0.20 -1.35 8.80
N ARG A 83 -0.69 -0.39 9.08
CA ARG A 83 -1.93 -0.16 8.35
C ARG A 83 -1.65 0.18 6.89
N LEU A 84 -0.74 1.12 6.63
CA LEU A 84 -0.40 1.51 5.26
C LEU A 84 0.23 0.35 4.48
N THR A 85 1.16 -0.39 5.10
CA THR A 85 1.76 -1.59 4.49
C THR A 85 0.69 -2.63 4.15
N THR A 86 -0.26 -2.89 5.06
CA THR A 86 -1.37 -3.82 4.81
C THR A 86 -2.26 -3.35 3.66
N SER A 87 -2.55 -2.06 3.58
CA SER A 87 -3.30 -1.50 2.44
C SER A 87 -2.56 -1.69 1.13
N VAL A 88 -1.24 -1.50 1.08
CA VAL A 88 -0.45 -1.74 -0.14
C VAL A 88 -0.46 -3.23 -0.50
N ILE A 89 -0.32 -4.14 0.47
CA ILE A 89 -0.43 -5.59 0.25
C ILE A 89 -1.80 -5.95 -0.34
N PHE A 90 -2.88 -5.43 0.27
CA PHE A 90 -4.24 -5.67 -0.20
C PHE A 90 -4.45 -5.16 -1.63
N ILE A 91 -4.00 -3.94 -1.93
CA ILE A 91 -4.09 -3.35 -3.26
C ILE A 91 -3.30 -4.18 -4.28
N ALA A 92 -2.07 -4.59 -3.95
CA ALA A 92 -1.27 -5.44 -4.84
C ALA A 92 -1.94 -6.78 -5.13
N ALA A 93 -2.50 -7.43 -4.11
CA ALA A 93 -3.23 -8.69 -4.26
C ALA A 93 -4.51 -8.51 -5.09
N ALA A 94 -5.27 -7.43 -4.86
CA ALA A 94 -6.47 -7.11 -5.62
C ALA A 94 -6.14 -6.84 -7.09
N LEU A 95 -5.09 -6.07 -7.39
CA LEU A 95 -4.65 -5.80 -8.76
C LEU A 95 -4.20 -7.08 -9.48
N ASN A 96 -3.45 -7.96 -8.81
CA ASN A 96 -3.05 -9.26 -9.39
C ASN A 96 -4.27 -10.16 -9.66
N PHE A 97 -5.23 -10.18 -8.74
CA PHE A 97 -6.48 -10.91 -8.93
C PHE A 97 -7.26 -10.37 -10.13
N LEU A 98 -7.44 -9.05 -10.23
CA LEU A 98 -8.16 -8.41 -11.33
C LEU A 98 -7.43 -8.57 -12.67
N GLU A 99 -6.11 -8.53 -12.70
CA GLU A 99 -5.33 -8.77 -13.92
C GLU A 99 -5.53 -10.20 -14.47
N LYS A 100 -5.76 -11.18 -13.59
CA LYS A 100 -6.08 -12.57 -13.96
C LYS A 100 -7.56 -12.80 -14.25
N ASN A 101 -8.44 -11.89 -13.82
CA ASN A 101 -9.89 -12.01 -13.92
C ASN A 101 -10.48 -10.72 -14.54
N LYS A 102 -9.92 -10.27 -15.68
CA LYS A 102 -10.32 -9.00 -16.31
C LYS A 102 -11.79 -8.95 -16.68
N GLU A 103 -12.39 -10.10 -16.94
CA GLU A 103 -13.82 -10.28 -17.20
C GLU A 103 -14.72 -9.89 -16.01
N LYS A 104 -14.17 -9.81 -14.79
CA LYS A 104 -14.90 -9.36 -13.60
C LYS A 104 -14.88 -7.85 -13.42
N ILE A 105 -14.20 -7.11 -14.29
CA ILE A 105 -14.18 -5.65 -14.27
C ILE A 105 -15.34 -5.17 -15.14
N ASP A 106 -16.40 -4.77 -14.47
CA ASP A 106 -17.65 -4.26 -15.02
C ASP A 106 -17.65 -2.73 -15.19
N ASP A 107 -16.79 -2.01 -14.46
CA ASP A 107 -16.63 -0.55 -14.57
C ASP A 107 -15.56 -0.17 -15.62
N PRO A 108 -15.94 0.45 -16.76
CA PRO A 108 -15.01 0.84 -17.82
C PRO A 108 -14.06 1.98 -17.42
N THR A 109 -14.31 2.67 -16.31
CA THR A 109 -13.43 3.71 -15.78
C THR A 109 -12.20 3.12 -15.06
N ILE A 110 -12.28 1.86 -14.65
CA ILE A 110 -11.18 1.16 -13.98
C ILE A 110 -10.08 0.83 -14.99
N LYS A 111 -8.96 1.53 -14.86
CA LYS A 111 -7.75 1.29 -15.66
C LYS A 111 -6.68 0.62 -14.80
N LEU A 112 -6.59 -0.72 -14.87
CA LEU A 112 -5.63 -1.50 -14.07
C LEU A 112 -4.18 -0.99 -14.20
N LYS A 113 -3.74 -0.66 -15.42
CA LYS A 113 -2.40 -0.10 -15.64
C LYS A 113 -2.19 1.20 -14.85
N SER A 114 -3.19 2.09 -14.82
CA SER A 114 -3.11 3.35 -14.06
C SER A 114 -3.10 3.10 -12.56
N LEU A 115 -3.90 2.16 -12.06
CA LEU A 115 -3.89 1.80 -10.64
C LEU A 115 -2.54 1.21 -10.22
N TYR A 116 -1.97 0.31 -11.03
CA TYR A 116 -0.65 -0.26 -10.78
C TYR A 116 0.43 0.82 -10.76
N ARG A 117 0.42 1.74 -11.73
CA ARG A 117 1.31 2.91 -11.80
C ARG A 117 1.23 3.79 -10.56
N ASN A 118 0.02 4.01 -10.06
CA ASN A 118 -0.21 4.93 -8.93
C ASN A 118 0.10 4.30 -7.57
N PHE A 119 -0.12 3.00 -7.38
CA PHE A 119 0.04 2.36 -6.07
C PHE A 119 1.27 1.49 -5.91
N ILE A 120 1.81 0.94 -7.00
CA ILE A 120 2.83 -0.12 -6.95
C ILE A 120 4.14 0.38 -7.55
N PHE A 121 4.17 0.60 -8.87
CA PHE A 121 5.38 0.92 -9.61
C PHE A 121 5.07 1.79 -10.82
N ASP A 122 5.70 2.96 -10.88
CA ASP A 122 5.63 3.88 -12.02
C ASP A 122 6.67 3.45 -13.06
N ASP A 123 6.21 2.95 -14.20
CA ASP A 123 7.07 2.51 -15.30
C ASP A 123 7.76 3.69 -16.01
N ASP A 124 7.15 4.88 -16.00
CA ASP A 124 7.73 6.06 -16.64
C ASP A 124 8.87 6.66 -15.80
N GLU A 125 8.71 6.67 -14.47
CA GLU A 125 9.70 7.22 -13.52
C GLU A 125 10.63 6.13 -12.93
N GLU A 126 10.45 4.87 -13.32
CA GLU A 126 11.14 3.68 -12.79
C GLU A 126 11.16 3.60 -11.25
N VAL A 127 10.03 3.96 -10.60
CA VAL A 127 9.98 4.12 -9.14
C VAL A 127 8.87 3.32 -8.47
N HIS A 128 9.21 2.62 -7.38
CA HIS A 128 8.25 2.01 -6.47
C HIS A 128 7.56 3.07 -5.62
N LYS A 129 6.22 3.05 -5.57
CA LYS A 129 5.43 4.04 -4.81
C LYS A 129 5.44 3.80 -3.30
N PHE A 130 5.89 2.62 -2.86
CA PHE A 130 6.01 2.26 -1.46
C PHE A 130 7.27 1.43 -1.20
N ASN A 131 8.05 1.82 -0.19
CA ASN A 131 9.26 1.14 0.26
C ASN A 131 9.14 0.80 1.74
N THR A 132 9.46 -0.44 2.09
CA THR A 132 9.57 -0.88 3.49
C THR A 132 10.99 -0.60 4.03
N ILE A 133 11.26 -1.00 5.27
CA ILE A 133 12.63 -1.01 5.81
C ILE A 133 13.56 -1.84 4.93
N GLN A 134 14.86 -1.53 4.94
CA GLN A 134 15.83 -2.09 4.00
C GLN A 134 15.85 -3.63 4.05
N GLU A 135 15.71 -4.20 5.26
CA GLU A 135 15.74 -5.63 5.50
C GLU A 135 14.56 -6.37 4.85
N ASP A 136 13.39 -5.74 4.79
CA ASP A 136 12.17 -6.34 4.23
C ASP A 136 11.93 -5.96 2.76
N ASN A 137 12.57 -4.90 2.26
CA ASN A 137 12.21 -4.30 0.98
C ASN A 137 12.41 -5.25 -0.21
N ALA A 138 13.46 -6.07 -0.19
CA ALA A 138 13.71 -7.07 -1.22
C ALA A 138 12.61 -8.16 -1.24
N PHE A 139 12.25 -8.69 -0.06
CA PHE A 139 11.17 -9.66 0.08
C PHE A 139 9.83 -9.05 -0.35
N PHE A 140 9.52 -7.84 0.11
CA PHE A 140 8.29 -7.13 -0.23
C PHE A 140 8.13 -6.95 -1.74
N ARG A 141 9.18 -6.49 -2.44
CA ARG A 141 9.13 -6.25 -3.89
C ARG A 141 9.01 -7.53 -4.71
N SER A 142 9.68 -8.60 -4.30
CA SER A 142 9.71 -9.87 -5.04
C SER A 142 8.50 -10.76 -4.73
N ALA A 143 8.25 -11.06 -3.46
CA ALA A 143 7.23 -12.02 -3.05
C ALA A 143 5.82 -11.41 -3.05
N ILE A 144 5.68 -10.14 -2.66
CA ILE A 144 4.36 -9.49 -2.53
C ILE A 144 4.01 -8.72 -3.80
N LEU A 145 4.85 -7.76 -4.19
CA LEU A 145 4.54 -6.89 -5.33
C LEU A 145 4.82 -7.55 -6.69
N GLN A 146 5.64 -8.61 -6.73
CA GLN A 146 6.05 -9.30 -7.96
C GLN A 146 6.67 -8.35 -9.01
N THR A 147 7.29 -7.26 -8.54
CA THR A 147 7.88 -6.20 -9.38
C THR A 147 9.34 -6.47 -9.76
N THR A 148 9.98 -7.42 -9.11
CA THR A 148 11.39 -7.79 -9.35
C THR A 148 11.53 -9.30 -9.46
N LYS A 149 12.29 -9.78 -10.44
CA LYS A 149 12.68 -11.18 -10.55
C LYS A 149 14.00 -11.37 -9.80
N GLY A 150 13.95 -11.98 -8.62
CA GLY A 150 15.14 -12.25 -7.82
C GLY A 150 14.84 -13.20 -6.67
N ASN A 151 15.83 -13.98 -6.25
CA ASN A 151 15.73 -14.87 -5.09
C ASN A 151 15.25 -14.07 -3.88
N THR A 152 14.12 -14.47 -3.31
CA THR A 152 13.67 -14.00 -2.00
C THR A 152 14.83 -14.20 -1.03
N THR A 153 15.49 -13.14 -0.59
CA THR A 153 16.55 -13.25 0.40
C THR A 153 15.95 -13.90 1.65
N GLU A 154 16.34 -15.14 1.87
CA GLU A 154 15.96 -15.94 3.03
C GLU A 154 16.39 -15.18 4.29
N ALA A 155 15.43 -14.96 5.21
CA ALA A 155 15.58 -14.43 6.56
C ALA A 155 15.30 -12.93 6.83
N SER A 156 14.48 -12.25 6.02
CA SER A 156 13.88 -10.97 6.46
C SER A 156 12.93 -11.16 7.66
N PRO A 157 12.79 -10.19 8.58
CA PRO A 157 11.87 -10.31 9.72
C PRO A 157 10.43 -10.63 9.33
N SER A 158 9.95 -10.06 8.21
CA SER A 158 8.61 -10.33 7.69
C SER A 158 8.49 -11.71 7.04
N SER A 159 9.51 -12.16 6.30
CA SER A 159 9.49 -13.48 5.62
C SER A 159 9.29 -14.65 6.60
N ARG A 160 9.87 -14.57 7.81
CA ARG A 160 9.76 -15.60 8.86
C ARG A 160 8.35 -15.77 9.42
N ARG A 161 7.45 -14.80 9.19
CA ARG A 161 6.06 -14.83 9.68
C ARG A 161 5.07 -15.29 8.62
N VAL A 162 5.50 -15.34 7.36
CA VAL A 162 4.65 -15.69 6.21
C VAL A 162 4.85 -17.15 5.77
N ASN A 163 6.02 -17.73 6.07
CA ASN A 163 6.33 -19.15 5.83
C ASN A 163 5.73 -20.07 6.90
#